data_AF-A2RPK4-F1
#
_entry.id   AF-A2RPK4-F1
#
_cell.length_a   1.000
_cell.length_b   1.000
_cell.length_c   1.000
_cell.angle_alpha   90.00
_cell.angle_beta   90.00
_cell.angle_gamma   90.00
#
_symmetry.space_group_name_H-M   'P 1'
#
loop_
_entity.id
_entity.type
_entity.pdbx_description
1 polymer ?
#
loop_
_entity_poly.entity_id
_entity_poly.type
_entity_poly.pdbx_seq_one_letter_code
_entity_poly.pdbx_strand_id
1 'polypeptide(L)'
;YDALEPFFDEATMKLHHDKHHATYVANLNAAIEKHPELAEKSALELVKELSSVPEDIRTAVQNNGGGHVNHSFFWEILAPNAGGNPTGEIGDAISAKFGDFEAFKAEFKTAATGRFGSGWAWLVVDANGELKVTSSANQDNPITDGETPVLGLDVWE
;
A
#
# COMPACT_ATOMS: atom_id res chain seq x y z
N TYR A 1 11.68 -8.53 14.38
CA TYR A 1 10.67 -7.45 14.45
C TYR A 1 11.29 -6.11 14.83
N ASP A 2 12.50 -6.11 15.43
CA ASP A 2 13.29 -4.93 15.83
C ASP A 2 14.24 -4.40 14.74
N ALA A 3 14.31 -5.06 13.57
CA ALA A 3 15.27 -4.74 12.52
C ALA A 3 15.14 -3.30 11.96
N LEU A 4 13.99 -2.65 12.14
CA LEU A 4 13.73 -1.28 11.67
C LEU A 4 13.88 -0.21 12.75
N GLU A 5 14.33 -0.59 13.96
CA GLU A 5 14.67 0.40 14.99
C GLU A 5 15.85 1.29 14.54
N PRO A 6 15.86 2.58 14.92
CA PRO A 6 14.91 3.26 15.82
C PRO A 6 13.73 3.93 15.09
N PHE A 7 13.46 3.58 13.82
CA PHE A 7 12.45 4.27 13.00
C PHE A 7 11.06 3.66 13.16
N PHE A 8 10.97 2.35 13.34
CA PHE A 8 9.77 1.62 13.74
C PHE A 8 10.11 0.77 14.96
N ASP A 9 9.37 0.92 16.06
CA ASP A 9 9.62 0.16 17.28
C ASP A 9 9.15 -1.30 17.16
N GLU A 10 9.82 -2.21 17.88
CA GLU A 10 9.53 -3.65 17.80
C GLU A 10 8.06 -3.97 18.17
N ALA A 11 7.47 -3.26 19.14
CA ALA A 11 6.12 -3.54 19.61
C ALA A 11 5.08 -3.23 18.52
N THR A 12 5.22 -2.07 17.85
CA THR A 12 4.41 -1.72 16.70
C THR A 12 4.58 -2.74 15.58
N MET A 13 5.81 -3.11 15.21
CA MET A 13 6.03 -4.10 14.14
C MET A 13 5.37 -5.45 14.42
N LYS A 14 5.38 -5.91 15.68
CA LYS A 14 4.66 -7.15 16.08
C LYS A 14 3.16 -7.00 15.94
N LEU A 15 2.58 -5.90 16.44
CA LEU A 15 1.13 -5.68 16.35
C LEU A 15 0.67 -5.52 14.90
N HIS A 16 1.37 -4.67 14.14
CA HIS A 16 1.04 -4.32 12.76
C HIS A 16 1.06 -5.54 11.83
N HIS A 17 2.08 -6.40 11.96
CA HIS A 17 2.17 -7.63 11.18
C HIS A 17 1.29 -8.77 11.78
N ASP A 18 1.47 -9.13 13.05
CA ASP A 18 0.87 -10.36 13.59
C ASP A 18 -0.61 -10.22 13.96
N LYS A 19 -1.11 -8.97 14.09
CA LYS A 19 -2.51 -8.69 14.42
C LYS A 19 -3.23 -8.00 13.29
N HIS A 20 -2.80 -6.80 12.89
CA HIS A 20 -3.53 -6.01 11.90
C HIS A 20 -3.53 -6.69 10.52
N HIS A 21 -2.34 -6.99 9.98
CA HIS A 21 -2.23 -7.68 8.70
C HIS A 21 -2.89 -9.07 8.75
N ALA A 22 -2.67 -9.86 9.80
CA ALA A 22 -3.30 -11.16 9.98
C ALA A 22 -4.85 -11.10 9.99
N THR A 23 -5.43 -10.04 10.55
CA THR A 23 -6.89 -9.84 10.58
C THR A 23 -7.45 -9.59 9.18
N TYR A 24 -6.76 -8.80 8.36
CA TYR A 24 -7.15 -8.59 6.96
C TYR A 24 -7.13 -9.91 6.17
N VAL A 25 -6.08 -10.73 6.33
CA VAL A 25 -6.01 -12.05 5.70
C VAL A 25 -7.16 -12.95 6.13
N ALA A 26 -7.41 -13.05 7.44
CA ALA A 26 -8.49 -13.89 7.99
C ALA A 26 -9.86 -13.46 7.47
N ASN A 27 -10.14 -12.15 7.46
CA ASN A 27 -11.42 -11.62 7.00
C ASN A 27 -11.60 -11.75 5.48
N LEU A 28 -10.53 -11.61 4.69
CA LEU A 28 -10.57 -11.86 3.25
C LEU A 28 -10.94 -13.33 2.98
N ASN A 29 -10.27 -14.27 3.65
CA ASN A 29 -10.56 -15.71 3.52
C ASN A 29 -12.02 -16.01 3.88
N ALA A 30 -12.52 -15.47 4.99
CA ALA A 30 -13.91 -15.65 5.40
C ALA A 30 -14.92 -15.04 4.40
N ALA A 31 -14.57 -13.93 3.72
CA ALA A 31 -15.44 -13.33 2.72
C ALA A 31 -15.55 -14.20 1.45
N ILE A 32 -14.43 -14.76 0.97
CA ILE A 32 -14.40 -15.54 -0.27
C ILE A 32 -14.96 -16.96 -0.11
N GLU A 33 -15.14 -17.48 1.11
CA GLU A 33 -15.79 -18.77 1.37
C GLU A 33 -17.21 -18.87 0.75
N LYS A 34 -17.89 -17.74 0.58
CA LYS A 34 -19.21 -17.67 -0.07
C LYS A 34 -19.17 -17.90 -1.59
N HIS A 35 -18.01 -17.68 -2.20
CA HIS A 35 -17.76 -17.72 -3.65
C HIS A 35 -16.46 -18.50 -3.92
N PRO A 36 -16.48 -19.84 -3.76
CA PRO A 36 -15.26 -20.66 -3.76
C PRO A 36 -14.41 -20.55 -5.04
N GLU A 37 -15.01 -20.20 -6.17
CA GLU A 37 -14.31 -19.94 -7.43
C GLU A 37 -13.32 -18.77 -7.36
N LEU A 38 -13.49 -17.85 -6.40
CA LEU A 38 -12.57 -16.74 -6.16
C LEU A 38 -11.30 -17.17 -5.43
N ALA A 39 -11.27 -18.36 -4.82
CA ALA A 39 -10.09 -18.86 -4.11
C ALA A 39 -8.90 -19.20 -5.03
N GLU A 40 -9.15 -19.33 -6.34
CA GLU A 40 -8.11 -19.51 -7.35
C GLU A 40 -7.42 -18.18 -7.75
N LYS A 41 -7.99 -17.04 -7.35
CA LYS A 41 -7.40 -15.71 -7.60
C LYS A 41 -6.53 -15.28 -6.42
N SER A 42 -5.43 -14.61 -6.73
CA SER A 42 -4.65 -13.89 -5.72
C SER A 42 -5.43 -12.69 -5.16
N ALA A 43 -5.07 -12.25 -3.95
CA ALA A 43 -5.64 -11.03 -3.37
C ALA A 43 -5.42 -9.80 -4.27
N LEU A 44 -4.26 -9.72 -4.94
CA LEU A 44 -3.96 -8.67 -5.89
C LEU A 44 -4.94 -8.66 -7.07
N GLU A 45 -5.23 -9.83 -7.66
CA GLU A 45 -6.20 -9.96 -8.75
C GLU A 45 -7.62 -9.59 -8.29
N LEU A 46 -8.01 -10.02 -7.08
CA LEU A 46 -9.32 -9.67 -6.52
C LEU A 46 -9.48 -8.15 -6.31
N VAL A 47 -8.45 -7.47 -5.83
CA VAL A 47 -8.48 -6.01 -5.62
C VAL A 47 -8.41 -5.27 -6.97
N LYS A 48 -7.58 -5.74 -7.91
CA LYS A 48 -7.49 -5.14 -9.25
C LYS A 48 -8.80 -5.26 -10.03
N GLU A 49 -9.52 -6.36 -9.86
CA GLU A 49 -10.76 -6.66 -10.57
C GLU A 49 -12.00 -6.54 -9.66
N LEU A 50 -12.02 -5.57 -8.73
CA LEU A 50 -13.12 -5.42 -7.75
C LEU A 50 -14.52 -5.36 -8.38
N SER A 51 -14.65 -4.83 -9.60
CA SER A 51 -15.93 -4.79 -10.32
C SER A 51 -16.45 -6.18 -10.70
N SER A 52 -15.56 -7.17 -10.87
CA SER A 52 -15.90 -8.58 -11.12
C SER A 52 -16.27 -9.34 -9.85
N VAL A 53 -15.91 -8.82 -8.68
CA VAL A 53 -16.26 -9.43 -7.39
C VAL A 53 -17.77 -9.30 -7.14
N PRO A 54 -18.46 -10.38 -6.73
CA PRO A 54 -19.88 -10.36 -6.40
C PRO A 54 -20.24 -9.25 -5.40
N GLU A 55 -21.35 -8.57 -5.65
CA GLU A 55 -21.75 -7.37 -4.91
C GLU A 55 -21.87 -7.62 -3.39
N ASP A 56 -22.31 -8.82 -2.99
CA ASP A 56 -22.53 -9.19 -1.58
C ASP A 56 -21.23 -9.33 -0.76
N ILE A 57 -20.07 -9.43 -1.42
CA ILE A 57 -18.76 -9.49 -0.75
C ILE A 57 -17.78 -8.40 -1.22
N ARG A 58 -18.14 -7.59 -2.23
CA ARG A 58 -17.24 -6.61 -2.86
C ARG A 58 -16.60 -5.66 -1.84
N THR A 59 -17.37 -5.09 -0.93
CA THR A 59 -16.84 -4.19 0.11
C THR A 59 -15.90 -4.91 1.08
N ALA A 60 -16.18 -6.18 1.41
CA ALA A 60 -15.32 -6.97 2.28
C ALA A 60 -13.97 -7.28 1.58
N VAL A 61 -14.01 -7.58 0.28
CA VAL A 61 -12.80 -7.78 -0.54
C VAL A 61 -12.03 -6.48 -0.72
N GLN A 62 -12.70 -5.34 -0.96
CA GLN A 62 -12.05 -4.03 -1.04
C GLN A 62 -11.28 -3.72 0.25
N ASN A 63 -11.92 -3.84 1.40
CA ASN A 63 -11.32 -3.46 2.67
C ASN A 63 -10.23 -4.45 3.13
N ASN A 64 -10.53 -5.76 3.11
CA ASN A 64 -9.62 -6.77 3.65
C ASN A 64 -8.61 -7.26 2.61
N GLY A 65 -9.01 -7.35 1.34
CA GLY A 65 -8.08 -7.57 0.24
C GLY A 65 -7.14 -6.39 0.06
N GLY A 66 -7.67 -5.16 0.07
CA GLY A 66 -6.85 -3.95 0.08
C GLY A 66 -5.88 -3.93 1.25
N GLY A 67 -6.36 -4.24 2.46
CA GLY A 67 -5.51 -4.33 3.65
C GLY A 67 -4.39 -5.35 3.51
N HIS A 68 -4.70 -6.56 3.03
CA HIS A 68 -3.69 -7.59 2.80
C HIS A 68 -2.66 -7.18 1.72
N VAL A 69 -3.11 -6.63 0.59
CA VAL A 69 -2.22 -6.20 -0.51
C VAL A 69 -1.34 -5.03 -0.06
N ASN A 70 -1.91 -4.02 0.61
CA ASN A 70 -1.16 -2.86 1.10
C ASN A 70 -0.05 -3.27 2.08
N HIS A 71 -0.37 -4.14 3.05
CA HIS A 71 0.60 -4.55 4.06
C HIS A 71 1.66 -5.50 3.47
N SER A 72 1.26 -6.45 2.62
CA SER A 72 2.23 -7.33 1.93
C SER A 72 3.26 -6.52 1.15
N PHE A 73 2.81 -5.48 0.43
CA PHE A 73 3.68 -4.53 -0.24
C PHE A 73 4.53 -3.71 0.75
N PHE A 74 3.94 -3.18 1.83
CA PHE A 74 4.62 -2.35 2.82
C PHE A 74 5.82 -3.05 3.45
N TRP A 75 5.72 -4.34 3.75
CA TRP A 75 6.83 -5.10 4.33
C TRP A 75 8.00 -5.28 3.36
N GLU A 76 7.73 -5.40 2.07
CA GLU A 76 8.75 -5.64 1.03
C GLU A 76 9.53 -4.38 0.67
N ILE A 77 8.95 -3.19 0.88
CA ILE A 77 9.61 -1.90 0.60
C ILE A 77 10.44 -1.36 1.78
N LEU A 78 10.43 -2.05 2.92
CA LEU A 78 11.20 -1.69 4.10
C LEU A 78 12.42 -2.59 4.25
N ALA A 79 13.54 -2.01 4.69
CA ALA A 79 14.77 -2.76 4.92
C ALA A 79 15.61 -2.15 6.05
N PRO A 80 16.28 -2.99 6.87
CA PRO A 80 17.19 -2.54 7.92
C PRO A 80 18.42 -1.86 7.31
N ASN A 81 18.92 -0.80 7.95
CA ASN A 81 20.10 -0.05 7.50
C ASN A 81 20.02 0.44 6.03
N ALA A 82 18.81 0.58 5.50
CA ALA A 82 18.55 1.17 4.20
C ALA A 82 18.35 2.70 4.33
N GLY A 83 18.00 3.33 3.21
CA GLY A 83 17.82 4.79 3.10
C GLY A 83 18.92 5.46 2.31
N GLY A 84 19.01 6.79 2.44
CA GLY A 84 19.78 7.63 1.54
C GLY A 84 18.96 8.08 0.34
N ASN A 85 19.64 8.66 -0.66
CA ASN A 85 19.00 9.13 -1.88
C ASN A 85 18.68 7.96 -2.83
N PRO A 86 17.58 8.04 -3.59
CA PRO A 86 17.27 7.04 -4.60
C PRO A 86 18.38 6.98 -5.66
N THR A 87 18.60 5.79 -6.21
CA THR A 87 19.62 5.54 -7.24
C THR A 87 19.02 4.79 -8.42
N GLY A 88 19.69 4.83 -9.57
CA GLY A 88 19.21 4.17 -10.79
C GLY A 88 17.96 4.83 -11.37
N GLU A 89 17.19 4.06 -12.14
CA GLU A 89 16.05 4.57 -12.92
C GLU A 89 15.00 5.29 -12.07
N ILE A 90 14.76 4.83 -10.84
CA ILE A 90 13.82 5.50 -9.93
C ILE A 90 14.33 6.87 -9.47
N GLY A 91 15.63 7.02 -9.26
CA GLY A 91 16.24 8.30 -8.91
C GLY A 91 16.12 9.31 -10.05
N ASP A 92 16.42 8.87 -11.28
CA ASP A 92 16.29 9.70 -12.49
C ASP A 92 14.83 10.11 -12.73
N ALA A 93 13.89 9.17 -12.56
CA ALA A 93 12.46 9.46 -12.70
C ALA A 93 11.96 10.45 -11.65
N ILE A 94 12.41 10.34 -10.39
CA ILE A 94 12.09 11.28 -9.33
C ILE A 94 12.63 12.67 -9.66
N SER A 95 13.90 12.79 -10.07
CA SER A 95 14.48 14.07 -10.48
C SER A 95 13.77 14.67 -11.69
N ALA A 96 13.37 13.85 -12.67
CA ALA A 96 12.64 14.32 -13.84
C ALA A 96 11.24 14.85 -13.49
N LYS A 97 10.50 14.17 -12.60
CA LYS A 97 9.13 14.55 -12.25
C LYS A 97 9.05 15.68 -11.22
N PHE A 98 9.85 15.59 -10.17
CA PHE A 98 9.76 16.45 -8.98
C PHE A 98 10.90 17.49 -8.91
N GLY A 99 11.86 17.43 -9.83
CA GLY A 99 13.07 18.27 -9.84
C GLY A 99 14.23 17.62 -9.07
N ASP A 100 14.00 17.26 -7.81
CA ASP A 100 14.96 16.53 -6.98
C ASP A 100 14.27 15.68 -5.90
N PHE A 101 15.07 14.92 -5.15
CA PHE A 101 14.57 14.05 -4.09
C PHE A 101 14.00 14.81 -2.90
N GLU A 102 14.49 16.01 -2.58
CA GLU A 102 13.99 16.79 -1.45
C GLU A 102 12.62 17.39 -1.77
N ALA A 103 12.40 17.84 -3.00
CA ALA A 103 11.10 18.27 -3.50
C ALA A 103 10.09 17.12 -3.48
N PHE A 104 10.47 15.93 -3.98
CA PHE A 104 9.65 14.73 -3.86
C PHE A 104 9.30 14.41 -2.40
N LYS A 105 10.29 14.40 -1.51
CA LYS A 105 10.10 14.09 -0.09
C LYS A 105 9.16 15.09 0.59
N ALA A 106 9.26 16.37 0.24
CA ALA A 106 8.34 17.40 0.72
C ALA A 106 6.90 17.14 0.25
N GLU A 107 6.69 16.84 -1.03
CA GLU A 107 5.38 16.53 -1.59
C GLU A 107 4.77 15.26 -0.99
N PHE A 108 5.56 14.18 -0.90
CA PHE A 108 5.14 12.92 -0.28
C PHE A 108 4.78 13.11 1.20
N LYS A 109 5.56 13.89 1.95
CA LYS A 109 5.25 14.24 3.34
C LYS A 109 3.95 15.04 3.44
N THR A 110 3.71 15.99 2.55
CA THR A 110 2.45 16.74 2.51
C THR A 110 1.27 15.81 2.25
N ALA A 111 1.39 14.84 1.33
CA ALA A 111 0.34 13.86 1.08
C ALA A 111 0.07 12.95 2.29
N ALA A 112 1.13 12.48 2.97
CA ALA A 112 1.04 11.64 4.16
C ALA A 112 0.37 12.38 5.34
N THR A 113 0.86 13.58 5.66
CA THR A 113 0.35 14.38 6.79
C THR A 113 -1.01 15.04 6.50
N GLY A 114 -1.35 15.25 5.22
CA GLY A 114 -2.62 15.82 4.80
C GLY A 114 -3.76 14.80 4.70
N ARG A 115 -3.47 13.50 4.78
CA ARG A 115 -4.49 12.45 4.82
C ARG A 115 -5.24 12.52 6.14
N PHE A 116 -6.48 12.99 6.09
CA PHE A 116 -7.34 13.05 7.26
C PHE A 116 -8.01 11.70 7.53
N GLY A 117 -7.92 11.23 8.78
CA GLY A 117 -8.33 9.90 9.17
C GLY A 117 -7.38 8.82 8.64
N SER A 118 -7.82 7.58 8.76
CA SER A 118 -7.07 6.39 8.34
C SER A 118 -6.79 6.36 6.83
N GLY A 119 -5.58 5.99 6.42
CA GLY A 119 -5.23 5.89 5.01
C GLY A 119 -3.75 5.64 4.74
N TRP A 120 -3.37 5.87 3.49
CA TRP A 120 -2.02 5.66 2.98
C TRP A 120 -1.56 6.81 2.09
N ALA A 121 -0.27 7.11 2.07
CA ALA A 121 0.37 7.92 1.04
C ALA A 121 1.14 7.05 0.06
N TRP A 122 1.13 7.43 -1.22
CA TRP A 122 1.69 6.61 -2.29
C TRP A 122 2.53 7.44 -3.26
N LEU A 123 3.63 6.85 -3.70
CA LEU A 123 4.24 7.17 -4.98
C LEU A 123 3.78 6.08 -5.95
N VAL A 124 3.18 6.48 -7.06
CA VAL A 124 2.64 5.56 -8.07
C VAL A 124 3.18 5.92 -9.45
N VAL A 125 3.15 4.95 -10.36
CA VAL A 125 3.20 5.18 -11.80
C VAL A 125 1.76 5.23 -12.31
N ASP A 126 1.37 6.33 -12.95
CA ASP A 126 0.04 6.49 -13.53
C ASP A 126 -0.11 5.73 -14.86
N ALA A 127 -1.31 5.79 -15.46
CA ALA A 127 -1.59 5.13 -16.74
C ALA A 127 -0.76 5.65 -17.93
N ASN A 128 -0.13 6.84 -17.81
CA ASN A 128 0.74 7.41 -18.82
C ASN A 128 2.22 7.02 -18.62
N GLY A 129 2.53 6.26 -17.55
CA GLY A 129 3.89 5.91 -17.19
C GLY A 129 4.62 7.00 -16.39
N GLU A 130 3.92 8.00 -15.85
CA GLU A 130 4.53 9.08 -15.07
C GLU A 130 4.42 8.84 -13.57
N LEU A 131 5.45 9.28 -12.82
CA LEU A 131 5.38 9.29 -11.37
C LEU A 131 4.34 10.31 -10.87
N LYS A 132 3.60 9.93 -9.82
CA LYS A 132 2.63 10.78 -9.14
C LYS A 132 2.61 10.50 -7.64
N VAL A 133 2.53 11.55 -6.83
CA VAL A 133 2.20 11.42 -5.41
C VAL A 133 0.69 11.46 -5.23
N THR A 134 0.14 10.51 -4.48
CA THR A 134 -1.29 10.45 -4.15
C THR A 134 -1.49 9.93 -2.73
N SER A 135 -2.74 9.88 -2.27
CA SER A 135 -3.10 9.20 -1.04
C SER A 135 -4.47 8.54 -1.17
N SER A 136 -4.69 7.46 -0.42
CA SER A 136 -5.96 6.73 -0.39
C SER A 136 -6.54 6.73 1.02
N ALA A 137 -7.87 6.59 1.11
CA ALA A 137 -8.55 6.44 2.39
C ALA A 137 -8.60 4.96 2.79
N ASN A 138 -8.59 4.72 4.10
CA ASN A 138 -8.71 3.38 4.66
C ASN A 138 -7.71 2.39 4.06
N GLN A 139 -8.19 1.32 3.42
CA GLN A 139 -7.38 0.31 2.74
C GLN A 139 -7.59 0.33 1.22
N ASP A 140 -8.14 1.41 0.67
CA ASP A 140 -8.22 1.60 -0.78
C ASP A 140 -6.80 1.59 -1.37
N ASN A 141 -6.65 0.98 -2.54
CA ASN A 141 -5.34 0.73 -3.17
C ASN A 141 -5.30 1.37 -4.57
N PRO A 142 -4.25 2.13 -4.94
CA PRO A 142 -4.15 2.78 -6.25
C PRO A 142 -4.28 1.85 -7.48
N ILE A 143 -4.06 0.53 -7.32
CA ILE A 143 -4.28 -0.43 -8.41
C ILE A 143 -5.72 -0.46 -8.92
N THR A 144 -6.70 -0.05 -8.10
CA THR A 144 -8.11 0.06 -8.53
C THR A 144 -8.31 1.17 -9.56
N ASP A 145 -7.43 2.17 -9.54
CA ASP A 145 -7.45 3.31 -10.46
C ASP A 145 -6.54 3.08 -11.67
N GLY A 146 -6.00 1.87 -11.82
CA GLY A 146 -5.05 1.51 -12.88
C GLY A 146 -3.63 2.00 -12.64
N GLU A 147 -3.31 2.43 -11.43
CA GLU A 147 -1.99 2.96 -11.06
C GLU A 147 -1.12 1.87 -10.44
N THR A 148 0.19 1.96 -10.61
CA THR A 148 1.14 0.98 -10.07
C THR A 148 1.86 1.56 -8.85
N PRO A 149 1.64 1.05 -7.64
CA PRO A 149 2.38 1.49 -6.45
C PRO A 149 3.89 1.22 -6.56
N VAL A 150 4.69 2.21 -6.19
CA VAL A 150 6.17 2.15 -6.14
C VAL A 150 6.68 2.34 -4.72
N LEU A 151 6.07 3.24 -3.95
CA LEU A 151 6.31 3.44 -2.53
C LEU A 151 4.97 3.67 -1.84
N GLY A 152 4.82 3.16 -0.62
CA GLY A 152 3.63 3.34 0.21
C GLY A 152 4.02 3.64 1.66
N LEU A 153 3.26 4.51 2.32
CA LEU A 153 3.39 4.78 3.74
C LEU A 153 2.03 4.65 4.40
N ASP A 154 1.93 3.71 5.35
CA ASP A 154 0.79 3.58 6.23
C ASP A 154 0.74 4.78 7.19
N VAL A 155 -0.41 5.46 7.24
CA VAL A 155 -0.66 6.57 8.17
C VAL A 155 -1.86 6.32 9.07
N TRP A 156 -2.26 5.05 9.24
CA TRP A 156 -3.16 4.65 10.32
C TRP A 156 -2.48 4.81 11.69
N GLU A 157 -3.28 5.16 12.71
CA GLU A 157 -2.88 5.21 14.13
C GLU A 157 -2.90 3.81 14.76
#